data_AF-A0A976H0S5-F1
#
_entry.id   AF-A0A976H0S5-F1
#
_cell.length_a   1.000
_cell.length_b   1.000
_cell.length_c   1.000
_cell.angle_alpha   90.00
_cell.angle_beta   90.00
_cell.angle_gamma   90.00
#
_symmetry.space_group_name_H-M   'P 1'
#
loop_
_entity.id
_entity.type
_entity.pdbx_description
1 polymer ?
#
loop_
_entity_poly.entity_id
_entity_poly.type
_entity_poly.pdbx_seq_one_letter_code
_entity_poly.pdbx_strand_id
1 'polypeptide(L)'
;MALDAWTIQALKDMSEKWSISKAEVIRRAVRQLKEKADVEEQTMDPLQALAWLQNGGGLVAEDAEKFRSEVVAERQERKYWWES
;
A
#
# COMPACT_ATOMS: atom_id res chain seq x y z
N MET A 1 -0.53 32.70 -16.07
CA MET A 1 -1.46 31.56 -15.88
C MET A 1 -0.81 30.59 -14.90
N ALA A 2 -1.54 30.09 -13.91
CA ALA A 2 -0.99 29.26 -12.82
C ALA A 2 -0.67 27.80 -13.21
N LEU A 3 -1.12 27.36 -14.39
CA LEU A 3 -0.84 26.05 -14.96
C LEU A 3 -0.20 26.22 -16.34
N ASP A 4 0.78 25.37 -16.65
CA ASP A 4 1.42 25.32 -17.95
C ASP A 4 0.49 24.69 -19.01
N ALA A 5 0.81 24.92 -20.28
CA ALA A 5 -0.01 24.49 -21.40
C ALA A 5 -0.17 22.95 -21.46
N TRP A 6 0.85 22.20 -21.08
CA TRP A 6 0.80 20.75 -21.07
C TRP A 6 -0.15 20.25 -19.99
N THR A 7 -0.09 20.82 -18.78
CA THR A 7 -1.02 20.45 -17.69
C THR A 7 -2.48 20.73 -18.06
N ILE A 8 -2.76 21.83 -18.75
CA ILE A 8 -4.12 22.16 -19.22
C ILE A 8 -4.62 21.10 -20.22
N GLN A 9 -3.76 20.67 -21.15
CA GLN A 9 -4.11 19.65 -22.13
C GLN A 9 -4.32 18.29 -21.46
N ALA A 10 -3.43 17.88 -20.56
CA ALA A 10 -3.56 16.66 -19.80
C ALA A 10 -4.87 16.61 -18.99
N LEU A 11 -5.24 17.72 -18.32
CA LEU A 11 -6.52 17.81 -17.60
C LEU A 11 -7.73 17.67 -18.54
N LYS A 12 -7.65 18.23 -19.75
CA LYS A 12 -8.71 18.11 -20.76
C LYS A 12 -8.85 16.64 -21.20
N ASP A 13 -7.76 16.03 -21.63
CA ASP A 13 -7.75 14.64 -22.14
C ASP A 13 -8.29 13.66 -21.10
N MET A 14 -7.87 13.82 -19.84
CA MET A 14 -8.33 12.98 -18.73
C MET A 14 -9.80 13.23 -18.38
N SER A 15 -10.26 14.48 -18.44
CA SER A 15 -11.68 14.81 -18.21
C SER A 15 -12.60 14.18 -19.25
N GLU A 16 -12.17 14.19 -20.52
CA GLU A 16 -12.90 13.60 -21.64
C GLU A 16 -12.89 12.07 -21.54
N LYS A 17 -11.70 11.47 -21.34
CA LYS A 17 -11.52 10.01 -21.23
C LYS A 17 -12.37 9.38 -20.12
N TRP A 18 -12.52 10.08 -18.99
CA TRP A 18 -13.28 9.58 -17.85
C TRP A 18 -14.70 10.16 -17.75
N SER A 19 -15.08 11.07 -18.65
CA SER A 19 -16.38 11.75 -18.64
C SER A 19 -16.69 12.43 -17.29
N ILE A 20 -15.70 13.12 -16.72
CA ILE A 20 -15.80 13.85 -15.45
C ILE A 20 -15.31 15.29 -15.60
N SER A 21 -15.57 16.16 -14.63
CA SER A 21 -15.05 17.53 -14.67
C SER A 21 -13.53 17.59 -14.44
N LYS A 22 -12.85 18.60 -14.99
CA LYS A 22 -11.43 18.87 -14.72
C LYS A 22 -11.13 19.01 -13.22
N ALA A 23 -12.06 19.59 -12.46
CA ALA A 23 -11.95 19.70 -11.00
C ALA A 23 -11.95 18.32 -10.32
N GLU A 24 -12.74 17.37 -10.81
CA GLU A 24 -12.73 16.00 -10.29
C GLU A 24 -11.43 15.26 -10.64
N VAL A 25 -10.87 15.48 -11.84
CA VAL A 25 -9.53 14.97 -12.19
C VAL A 25 -8.49 15.46 -11.18
N ILE A 26 -8.49 16.76 -10.87
CA ILE A 26 -7.58 17.35 -9.88
C ILE A 26 -7.78 16.72 -8.50
N ARG A 27 -9.03 16.60 -8.03
CA ARG A 27 -9.32 15.99 -6.71
C ARG A 27 -8.81 14.55 -6.62
N ARG A 28 -8.96 13.75 -7.67
CA ARG A 28 -8.44 12.38 -7.71
C ARG A 28 -6.91 12.35 -7.72
N ALA A 29 -6.29 13.18 -8.54
CA ALA A 29 -4.82 13.27 -8.60
C ALA A 29 -4.21 13.69 -7.25
N VAL A 30 -4.77 14.72 -6.61
CA VAL A 30 -4.29 15.20 -5.29
C VAL A 30 -4.45 14.11 -4.23
N ARG A 31 -5.61 13.43 -4.18
CA ARG A 31 -5.84 12.32 -3.24
C ARG A 31 -4.86 11.18 -3.46
N GLN A 32 -4.67 10.73 -4.70
CA GLN A 32 -3.73 9.66 -5.01
C GLN A 32 -2.29 10.03 -4.65
N LEU A 33 -1.87 11.27 -4.91
CA LEU A 33 -0.54 11.76 -4.54
C LEU A 33 -0.37 11.84 -3.02
N LYS A 34 -1.40 12.27 -2.28
CA LYS A 34 -1.38 12.29 -0.82
C LYS A 34 -1.29 10.89 -0.24
N GLU A 35 -2.14 9.98 -0.70
CA GLU A 35 -2.12 8.56 -0.29
C GLU A 35 -0.75 7.93 -0.57
N LYS A 36 -0.17 8.21 -1.73
CA LYS A 36 1.16 7.73 -2.08
C LYS A 36 2.25 8.32 -1.17
N ALA A 37 2.22 9.62 -0.91
CA ALA A 37 3.17 10.27 -0.01
C ALA A 37 3.06 9.73 1.43
N ASP A 38 1.85 9.48 1.91
CA ASP A 38 1.60 8.90 3.24
C ASP A 38 2.14 7.48 3.35
N VAL A 39 1.96 6.68 2.28
CA VAL A 39 2.55 5.34 2.21
C VAL A 39 4.07 5.42 2.18
N GLU A 40 4.64 6.27 1.32
CA GLU A 40 6.10 6.46 1.21
C GLU A 40 6.73 6.93 2.54
N GLU A 41 6.04 7.76 3.32
CA GLU A 41 6.48 8.18 4.65
C GLU A 41 6.44 7.03 5.68
N GLN A 42 5.50 6.10 5.53
CA GLN A 42 5.31 4.98 6.45
C GLN A 42 6.11 3.72 6.06
N THR A 43 6.52 3.59 4.81
CA THR A 43 7.29 2.46 4.32
C THR A 43 8.78 2.73 4.38
N MET A 44 9.53 1.81 4.99
CA MET A 44 10.98 1.81 4.86
C MET A 44 11.38 1.71 3.38
N ASP A 45 12.32 2.54 2.96
CA ASP A 45 12.98 2.39 1.66
C ASP A 45 13.61 0.97 1.56
N PRO A 46 13.63 0.30 0.39
CA PRO A 46 14.17 -1.05 0.28
C PRO A 46 15.59 -1.24 0.83
N LEU A 47 16.47 -0.23 0.73
CA LEU A 47 17.82 -0.31 1.32
C LEU A 47 17.77 -0.17 2.83
N GLN A 48 16.89 0.68 3.35
CA GLN A 48 16.65 0.80 4.80
C GLN A 48 16.04 -0.48 5.38
N ALA A 49 15.10 -1.11 4.67
CA ALA A 49 14.51 -2.38 5.06
C ALA A 49 15.55 -3.52 5.08
N LEU A 50 16.45 -3.55 4.09
CA LEU A 50 17.56 -4.51 4.06
C LEU A 50 18.54 -4.28 5.23
N ALA A 51 18.90 -3.02 5.49
CA ALA A 51 19.75 -2.67 6.63
C ALA A 51 19.07 -3.02 7.96
N TRP A 52 17.76 -2.82 8.08
CA TRP A 52 16.98 -3.22 9.26
C TRP A 52 17.04 -4.74 9.47
N LEU A 53 16.79 -5.54 8.42
CA LEU A 53 16.91 -7.01 8.48
C LEU A 53 18.32 -7.46 8.89
N GLN A 54 19.36 -6.84 8.32
CA GLN A 54 20.76 -7.18 8.63
C GLN A 54 21.16 -6.85 10.08
N ASN A 55 20.54 -5.85 10.71
CA ASN A 55 20.79 -5.45 12.09
C ASN A 55 19.93 -6.22 13.11
N GLY A 56 19.41 -7.40 12.74
CA GLY A 56 18.57 -8.21 13.61
C GLY A 56 17.09 -7.84 13.57
N GLY A 57 16.66 -7.10 12.55
CA GLY A 57 15.25 -6.96 12.20
C GLY A 57 14.66 -8.30 11.75
N GLY A 58 13.36 -8.47 11.96
CA GLY A 58 12.65 -9.72 11.71
C GLY A 58 12.28 -10.45 13.00
N LEU A 59 11.84 -11.69 12.86
CA LEU A 59 11.40 -12.54 13.97
C LEU A 59 12.54 -13.49 14.35
N VAL A 60 12.87 -13.57 15.64
CA VAL A 60 13.90 -14.51 16.13
C VAL A 60 13.43 -15.94 15.83
N ALA A 61 14.36 -16.88 15.58
CA ALA A 61 14.04 -18.24 15.19
C ALA A 61 13.03 -18.93 16.14
N GLU A 62 13.15 -18.67 17.44
CA GLU A 62 12.26 -19.18 18.49
C GLU A 62 10.84 -18.61 18.36
N ASP A 63 10.72 -17.29 18.20
CA ASP A 63 9.44 -16.61 17.97
C ASP A 63 8.80 -17.06 16.65
N ALA A 64 9.61 -17.32 15.62
CA ALA A 64 9.14 -17.82 14.34
C ALA A 64 8.62 -19.25 14.42
N GLU A 65 9.25 -20.10 15.22
CA GLU A 65 8.76 -21.46 15.48
C GLU A 65 7.45 -21.42 16.28
N LYS A 66 7.39 -20.58 17.30
CA LYS A 66 6.16 -20.36 18.08
C LYS A 66 5.02 -19.91 17.17
N PHE A 67 5.23 -18.89 16.36
CA PHE A 67 4.23 -18.40 15.41
C PHE A 67 3.76 -19.48 14.44
N ARG A 68 4.69 -20.27 13.87
CA ARG A 68 4.33 -21.41 13.00
C ARG A 68 3.44 -22.42 13.71
N SER A 69 3.77 -22.76 14.96
CA SER A 69 3.01 -23.71 15.76
C SER A 69 1.59 -23.22 16.05
N GLU A 70 1.44 -21.93 16.39
CA GLU A 70 0.14 -21.28 16.63
C GLU A 70 -0.74 -21.27 15.38
N VAL A 71 -0.18 -20.90 14.23
CA VAL A 71 -0.90 -20.89 12.95
C VAL A 71 -1.36 -22.30 12.54
N VAL A 72 -0.52 -23.31 12.78
CA VAL A 72 -0.91 -24.70 12.50
C VAL A 72 -2.04 -25.15 13.43
N ALA A 73 -1.97 -24.82 14.72
CA ALA A 73 -3.03 -25.12 15.69
C ALA A 73 -4.37 -24.47 15.29
N GLU A 74 -4.38 -23.17 14.99
CA GLU A 74 -5.56 -22.44 14.52
C GLU A 74 -6.18 -23.10 13.28
N ARG A 75 -5.35 -23.50 12.31
CA ARG A 75 -5.82 -24.17 11.09
C ARG A 75 -6.43 -25.54 11.36
N GLN A 76 -5.91 -26.28 12.34
CA GLN A 76 -6.46 -27.58 12.73
C GLN A 76 -7.78 -27.43 13.48
N GLU A 77 -7.89 -26.45 14.38
CA GLU A 77 -9.15 -26.13 15.08
C GLU A 77 -10.24 -25.73 14.08
N ARG A 78 -9.88 -24.91 13.09
CA ARG A 78 -10.78 -24.51 12.01
C ARG A 78 -10.88 -25.54 10.88
N LYS A 79 -10.42 -26.78 11.05
CA LYS A 79 -10.51 -27.79 9.97
C LYS A 79 -11.88 -28.44 9.88
N TYR A 80 -12.63 -28.49 10.97
CA TYR A 80 -13.96 -29.14 11.03
C TYR A 80 -15.05 -28.18 11.51
N TRP A 81 -14.88 -26.88 11.28
CA TRP A 81 -15.81 -25.85 11.76
C TRP A 81 -17.24 -26.00 11.23
N TRP A 82 -17.44 -26.77 10.16
CA TRP A 82 -18.75 -27.09 9.57
C TRP A 82 -19.36 -28.40 10.07
N GLU A 83 -18.67 -29.17 10.92
CA GLU A 83 -19.17 -30.43 11.49
C GLU A 83 -19.78 -30.25 12.89
N SER A 84 -19.89 -28.99 13.35
CA SER A 84 -20.48 -28.58 14.65
C SER A 84 -21.82 -27.89 14.49
#